data_AF-I4VWT3-F1
#
_entry.id   AF-I4VWT3-F1
#
_cell.length_a   1.000
_cell.length_b   1.000
_cell.length_c   1.000
_cell.angle_alpha   90.00
_cell.angle_beta   90.00
_cell.angle_gamma   90.00
#
_symmetry.space_group_name_H-M   'P 1'
#
loop_
_entity.id
_entity.type
_entity.pdbx_description
1 polymer ?
#
loop_
_entity_poly.entity_id
_entity_poly.type
_entity_poly.pdbx_seq_one_letter_code
_entity_poly.pdbx_strand_id
1 'polypeptide(L)' 'MSQVHQERAFEDSGKSFAAILNRQDDGLFSATVRLPDGSLRTVPAEHFASEDEAMEAAQSFAHELVGSC' A
#
# COMPACT_ATOMS: atom_id res chain seq x y z
N MET A 1 -19.29 12.20 -2.04
CA MET A 1 -18.71 11.35 -0.99
C MET A 1 -17.21 11.36 -1.20
N SER A 2 -16.44 11.91 -0.25
CA SER A 2 -14.98 11.98 -0.39
C SER A 2 -14.43 10.59 -0.14
N GLN A 3 -13.95 9.92 -1.19
CA GLN A 3 -13.14 8.71 -1.01
C GLN A 3 -11.99 9.08 -0.08
N VAL A 4 -11.95 8.43 1.09
CA VAL A 4 -10.87 8.63 2.06
C VAL A 4 -9.70 7.84 1.53
N HIS A 5 -8.84 8.51 0.77
CA HIS A 5 -7.54 7.98 0.37
C HIS A 5 -6.56 8.33 1.47
N GLN A 6 -6.11 7.33 2.23
CA GLN A 6 -5.08 7.54 3.24
C GLN A 6 -3.72 7.23 2.60
N GLU A 7 -2.97 8.27 2.25
CA GLU A 7 -1.58 8.13 1.80
C GLU A 7 -0.64 8.19 3.00
N ARG A 8 0.19 7.16 3.19
CA ARG A 8 1.26 7.12 4.19
C ARG A 8 2.59 6.84 3.51
N ALA A 9 3.54 7.76 3.67
CA ALA A 9 4.92 7.52 3.27
C ALA A 9 5.63 6.61 4.28
N PHE A 10 6.46 5.70 3.80
CA PHE A 10 7.32 4.85 4.62
C PHE A 10 8.65 4.60 3.91
N GLU A 11 9.69 4.27 4.68
CA GLU A 11 10.99 3.89 4.14
C GLU A 11 11.18 2.39 4.30
N ASP A 12 11.63 1.72 3.24
CA ASP A 12 12.07 0.33 3.28
C ASP A 12 13.42 0.21 2.59
N SER A 13 14.38 -0.46 3.23
CA SER A 13 15.70 -0.74 2.66
C SER A 13 16.44 0.50 2.10
N GLY A 14 16.25 1.67 2.73
CA GLY A 14 16.84 2.95 2.30
C GLY A 14 16.16 3.61 1.09
N LYS A 15 14.96 3.13 0.70
CA LYS A 15 14.14 3.67 -0.38
C LYS A 15 12.81 4.17 0.18
N SER A 16 12.32 5.28 -0.36
CA SER A 16 11.04 5.87 0.07
C SER A 16 9.88 5.34 -0.77
N PHE A 17 8.86 4.85 -0.09
CA PHE A 17 7.61 4.35 -0.65
C PHE A 17 6.44 5.17 -0.12
N ALA A 18 5.30 5.10 -0.81
CA ALA A 18 4.03 5.58 -0.27
C ALA A 18 2.95 4.52 -0.41
N ALA A 19 2.32 4.13 0.69
CA ALA A 19 1.12 3.31 0.66
C ALA A 19 -0.10 4.22 0.52
N ILE A 20 -0.95 3.91 -0.44
CA ILE A 20 -2.23 4.56 -0.69
C ILE A 20 -3.29 3.53 -0.31
N LEU A 21 -3.94 3.75 0.82
CA LEU A 21 -5.03 2.93 1.32
C LEU A 21 -6.35 3.52 0.85
N ASN A 22 -7.11 2.74 0.10
CA ASN A 22 -8.42 3.15 -0.40
C ASN A 22 -9.48 2.32 0.30
N ARG A 23 -10.40 2.99 1.01
CA ARG A 23 -11.59 2.32 1.54
C ARG A 23 -12.62 2.13 0.43
N GLN A 24 -13.08 0.91 0.25
CA GLN A 24 -14.10 0.54 -0.71
C GLN A 24 -15.52 0.61 -0.12
N ASP A 25 -16.54 0.57 -0.98
CA ASP A 25 -17.95 0.67 -0.59
C ASP A 25 -18.45 -0.55 0.21
N ASP A 26 -17.76 -1.69 0.10
CA ASP A 26 -18.00 -2.90 0.89
C ASP A 26 -17.45 -2.81 2.33
N GLY A 27 -16.81 -1.69 2.67
CA GLY A 27 -16.19 -1.46 3.98
C GLY A 27 -14.78 -2.02 4.11
N LEU A 28 -14.25 -2.67 3.08
CA LEU A 28 -12.91 -3.22 3.05
C LEU A 28 -11.91 -2.20 2.48
N PHE A 29 -10.63 -2.49 2.59
CA PHE A 29 -9.54 -1.63 2.13
C PHE A 29 -8.77 -2.28 0.99
N SER A 30 -8.32 -1.48 0.03
CA SER A 30 -7.29 -1.87 -0.92
C SER A 30 -6.02 -1.06 -0.67
N ALA A 31 -4.88 -1.69 -0.87
CA ALA A 31 -3.57 -1.06 -0.71
C ALA A 31 -2.87 -0.95 -2.06
N THR A 32 -2.36 0.24 -2.35
CA THR A 32 -1.50 0.49 -3.51
C THR A 32 -0.18 1.08 -3.03
N VAL A 33 0.94 0.54 -3.49
CA VAL A 33 2.27 1.04 -3.17
C VAL A 33 2.77 1.90 -4.33
N ARG A 34 3.14 3.14 -4.04
CA ARG A 34 3.98 3.98 -4.90
C ARG A 34 5.43 3.65 -4.63
N LEU A 35 6.10 3.18 -5.67
CA LEU A 35 7.53 2.89 -5.68
C LEU A 35 8.36 4.18 -5.84
N PRO A 36 9.66 4.17 -5.49
CA PRO A 36 10.56 5.32 -5.62
C PRO A 36 10.74 5.82 -7.06
N ASP A 37 10.54 4.94 -8.04
CA ASP A 37 10.56 5.27 -9.48
C ASP A 37 9.27 5.99 -9.94
N GLY A 38 8.31 6.19 -9.03
CA GLY A 38 7.00 6.77 -9.29
C GLY A 38 5.94 5.77 -9.77
N SER A 39 6.31 4.51 -9.98
CA SER A 39 5.39 3.46 -10.40
C SER A 39 4.40 3.11 -9.29
N LEU A 40 3.13 2.91 -9.65
CA LEU A 40 2.10 2.45 -8.72
C LEU A 40 1.89 0.95 -8.91
N ARG A 41 1.99 0.20 -7.82
CA ARG A 41 1.70 -1.25 -7.79
C ARG A 41 0.65 -1.56 -6.75
N THR A 42 -0.48 -2.11 -7.19
CA THR A 42 -1.53 -2.58 -6.29
C THR A 42 -1.08 -3.86 -5.61
N VAL A 43 -1.30 -3.96 -4.30
CA VAL A 43 -1.02 -5.18 -3.55
C VAL A 43 -2.03 -6.25 -3.99
N PRO A 44 -1.58 -7.44 -4.42
CA PRO A 44 -2.45 -8.54 -4.81
C PRO A 44 -3.05 -9.21 -3.57
N ALA A 45 -4.01 -8.53 -2.95
CA ALA A 45 -4.92 -9.09 -1.96
C ALA A 45 -6.31 -8.57 -2.32
N GLU A 46 -7.32 -9.45 -2.31
CA GLU A 46 -8.65 -9.07 -2.80
C GLU A 46 -9.17 -7.88 -1.97
N HIS A 47 -9.16 -7.95 -0.64
CA HIS A 47 -9.44 -6.79 0.21
C HIS A 47 -8.94 -7.00 1.66
N PHE A 48 -8.58 -5.92 2.37
CA PHE A 48 -8.16 -5.93 3.78
C PHE A 48 -9.28 -5.49 4.72
N ALA A 49 -9.34 -6.02 5.93
CA ALA A 49 -10.40 -5.69 6.88
C ALA A 49 -10.15 -4.36 7.62
N SER A 50 -8.91 -3.87 7.63
CA SER A 50 -8.52 -2.65 8.33
C SER A 50 -7.41 -1.88 7.62
N GLU A 51 -7.25 -0.60 7.97
CA GLU A 51 -6.14 0.24 7.49
C GLU A 51 -4.77 -0.31 7.92
N ASP A 52 -4.66 -0.86 9.13
CA ASP A 52 -3.41 -1.42 9.65
C ASP A 52 -2.99 -2.67 8.88
N GLU A 53 -3.92 -3.59 8.61
CA GLU A 53 -3.66 -4.78 7.80
C GLU A 53 -3.27 -4.42 6.36
N ALA A 54 -3.95 -3.43 5.77
CA ALA A 54 -3.63 -2.91 4.45
C ALA A 54 -2.23 -2.25 4.41
N MET A 55 -1.85 -1.58 5.49
CA MET A 55 -0.53 -0.97 5.64
C MET A 55 0.57 -2.02 5.81
N GLU A 56 0.37 -3.04 6.65
CA GLU A 56 1.32 -4.14 6.83
C GLU A 56 1.54 -4.89 5.51
N ALA A 57 0.47 -5.16 4.76
CA ALA A 57 0.56 -5.80 3.46
C ALA A 57 1.27 -4.90 2.42
N ALA A 58 1.04 -3.59 2.45
CA ALA A 58 1.75 -2.64 1.59
C ALA A 58 3.26 -2.62 1.90
N GLN A 59 3.65 -2.63 3.18
CA GLN A 59 5.05 -2.68 3.59
C GLN A 59 5.70 -4.00 3.20
N SER A 60 5.06 -5.13 3.49
CA SER A 60 5.55 -6.46 3.11
C SER A 60 5.73 -6.57 1.59
N PHE A 61 4.74 -6.13 0.82
CA PHE A 61 4.81 -6.14 -0.64
C PHE A 61 5.92 -5.24 -1.17
N ALA A 62 6.07 -4.03 -0.62
CA ALA A 62 7.19 -3.15 -0.98
C ALA A 62 8.54 -3.78 -0.66
N HIS A 63 8.67 -4.41 0.51
CA HIS A 63 9.88 -5.11 0.92
C HIS A 63 10.22 -6.25 -0.04
N GLU A 64 9.25 -7.07 -0.43
CA GLU A 64 9.43 -8.15 -1.41
C GLU A 64 9.86 -7.63 -2.80
N LEU A 65 9.32 -6.48 -3.22
CA LEU A 65 9.71 -5.84 -4.47
C LEU A 65 11.16 -5.34 -4.48
N VAL A 66 11.69 -4.97 -3.31
CA VAL A 66 13.06 -4.46 -3.17
C VAL A 66 14.05 -5.58 -2.86
N GLY A 67 13.63 -6.59 -2.11
CA GLY A 67 14.44 -7.73 -1.68
C GLY A 67 14.66 -8.79 -2.76
N SER A 68 13.99 -8.72 -3.90
CA SER A 68 14.19 -9.64 -5.04
C SER A 68 15.33 -9.23 -5.98
N CYS A 69 16.39 -8.58 -5.46
CA CYS A 69 17.60 -8.21 -6.21
C CYS A 69 18.78 -9.13 -5.86
#